data_AF-A0A927DI43-F1
#
_entry.id   AF-A0A927DI43-F1
#
_cell.length_a   1.000
_cell.length_b   1.000
_cell.length_c   1.000
_cell.angle_alpha   90.00
_cell.angle_beta   90.00
_cell.angle_gamma   90.00
#
_symmetry.space_group_name_H-M   'P 1'
#
loop_
_entity.id
_entity.type
_entity.pdbx_description
1 polymer ?
#
loop_
_entity_poly.entity_id
_entity_poly.type
_entity_poly.pdbx_seq_one_letter_code
_entity_poly.pdbx_strand_id
1 'polypeptide(L)' 'MTVGQIWEEVDPRLIRKVRVVEVASLEGPKGILIENVESGRKNWASSSRFNGKRGGYRLIS' A
#
# COMPACT_ATOMS: atom_id res chain seq x y z
N MET A 1 6.89 7.10 -4.20
CA MET A 1 5.80 6.13 -4.42
C MET A 1 5.11 6.49 -5.72
N THR A 2 4.84 5.52 -6.56
CA THR A 2 4.28 5.70 -7.91
C THR A 2 3.21 4.66 -8.20
N VAL A 3 2.30 4.97 -9.13
CA VAL A 3 1.28 4.04 -9.60
C VAL A 3 1.95 2.82 -10.24
N GLY A 4 1.36 1.64 -10.01
CA GLY A 4 1.84 0.35 -10.50
C GLY A 4 2.75 -0.40 -9.51
N GLN A 5 3.39 0.31 -8.57
CA GLN A 5 4.26 -0.32 -7.57
C GLN A 5 3.51 -1.34 -6.73
N ILE A 6 4.17 -2.46 -6.43
CA ILE A 6 3.66 -3.51 -5.56
C ILE A 6 4.40 -3.45 -4.23
N TRP A 7 3.60 -3.47 -3.17
CA TRP A 7 4.09 -3.42 -1.80
C TRP A 7 3.51 -4.57 -0.98
N GLU A 8 4.26 -5.03 0.01
CA GLU A 8 3.90 -6.14 0.88
C GLU A 8 3.78 -5.67 2.33
N GLU A 9 2.74 -6.14 3.04
CA GLU A 9 2.56 -5.86 4.47
C GLU A 9 3.76 -6.40 5.26
N VAL A 10 4.33 -5.56 6.11
CA VAL A 10 5.55 -5.90 6.84
C VAL A 10 5.26 -6.80 8.04
N ASP A 11 4.03 -6.79 8.58
CA ASP A 11 3.68 -7.72 9.65
C ASP A 11 3.66 -9.17 9.11
N PRO A 12 4.55 -10.05 9.61
CA PRO A 12 4.69 -11.41 9.06
C PRO A 12 3.46 -12.29 9.28
N ARG A 13 2.52 -11.88 10.14
CA ARG A 13 1.25 -12.58 10.38
C ARG A 13 0.22 -12.26 9.30
N LEU A 14 0.44 -11.21 8.51
CA LEU A 14 -0.46 -10.73 7.47
C LEU A 14 0.20 -10.90 6.11
N ILE A 15 -0.13 -12.01 5.43
CA ILE A 15 0.30 -12.21 4.05
C ILE A 15 -0.61 -11.36 3.16
N ARG A 16 -0.16 -10.14 2.84
CA ARG A 16 -0.92 -9.20 2.01
C ARG A 16 -0.01 -8.42 1.09
N LYS A 17 -0.31 -8.47 -0.22
CA LYS A 17 0.29 -7.63 -1.24
C LYS A 17 -0.71 -6.62 -1.80
N VAL A 18 -0.25 -5.41 -2.05
CA VAL A 18 -1.06 -4.32 -2.56
C VAL A 18 -0.36 -3.63 -3.72
N ARG A 19 -1.13 -3.29 -4.75
CA ARG A 19 -0.68 -2.46 -5.87
C ARG A 19 -1.16 -1.03 -5.67
N VAL A 20 -0.29 -0.05 -5.89
CA VAL A 20 -0.68 1.36 -5.93
C VAL A 20 -1.44 1.61 -7.24
N VAL A 21 -2.71 1.99 -7.13
CA VAL A 21 -3.59 2.29 -8.28
C VAL A 21 -3.63 3.79 -8.53
N GLU A 22 -3.61 4.60 -7.47
CA GLU A 22 -3.69 6.06 -7.57
C GLU A 22 -2.92 6.72 -6.42
N VAL A 23 -2.34 7.89 -6.70
CA VAL A 23 -1.72 8.77 -5.70
C VAL A 23 -2.40 10.13 -5.81
N ALA A 24 -3.44 10.34 -4.99
CA ALA A 24 -4.19 11.60 -4.95
C ALA A 24 -3.51 12.65 -4.07
N SER A 25 -2.90 12.20 -2.96
CA SER A 25 -2.14 13.07 -2.05
C SER A 25 -1.06 12.27 -1.33
N LEU A 26 0.09 12.90 -1.07
CA LEU A 26 1.10 12.36 -0.15
C LEU A 26 0.90 12.86 1.28
N GLU A 27 -0.04 13.79 1.48
CA GLU A 27 -0.40 14.36 2.77
C GLU A 27 -1.77 13.84 3.22
N GLY A 28 -1.89 13.51 4.50
CA GLY A 28 -3.15 13.09 5.11
C GLY A 28 -3.43 11.58 5.13
N PRO A 29 -4.61 11.17 5.65
CA PRO A 29 -4.89 9.78 6.00
C PRO A 29 -5.36 8.89 4.84
N LYS A 30 -5.80 9.47 3.71
CA LYS A 30 -6.40 8.73 2.57
C LYS A 30 -5.93 9.30 1.23
N GLY A 31 -4.63 9.24 0.99
CA GLY A 31 -4.01 9.81 -0.20
C GLY A 31 -3.71 8.79 -1.30
N ILE A 32 -3.68 7.49 -0.97
CA ILE A 32 -3.21 6.43 -1.86
C ILE A 32 -4.30 5.39 -2.06
N LEU A 33 -4.74 5.18 -3.30
CA LEU A 33 -5.63 4.08 -3.62
C LEU A 33 -4.80 2.83 -3.84
N ILE A 34 -5.08 1.80 -3.04
CA ILE A 34 -4.44 0.49 -3.14
C ILE A 34 -5.43 -0.58 -3.55
N GLU A 35 -4.97 -1.51 -4.38
CA GLU A 35 -5.68 -2.73 -4.74
C GLU A 35 -4.98 -3.91 -4.08
N ASN A 36 -5.71 -4.74 -3.34
CA ASN A 36 -5.18 -6.02 -2.88
C ASN A 36 -4.96 -6.93 -4.10
N VAL A 37 -3.73 -7.42 -4.27
CA VAL A 37 -3.31 -8.17 -5.47
C VAL A 37 -4.06 -9.49 -5.64
N GLU A 38 -4.47 -10.13 -4.55
CA GLU A 38 -5.15 -11.44 -4.58
C GLU A 38 -6.66 -11.32 -4.77
N SER A 39 -7.30 -10.35 -4.09
CA SER A 39 -8.76 -10.22 -4.07
C SER A 39 -9.30 -9.13 -4.99
N GLY A 40 -8.45 -8.28 -5.56
CA GLY A 40 -8.85 -7.11 -6.36
C GLY A 40 -9.55 -6.01 -5.56
N ARG A 41 -9.71 -6.15 -4.23
CA ARG A 41 -10.40 -5.16 -3.40
C ARG A 41 -9.58 -3.88 -3.30
N LYS A 42 -10.23 -2.74 -3.58
CA LYS A 42 -9.64 -1.42 -3.52
C LYS A 42 -9.96 -0.71 -2.21
N ASN A 43 -8.97 -0.03 -1.63
CA ASN A 43 -9.12 0.76 -0.41
C ASN A 43 -8.17 1.97 -0.44
N TRP A 44 -8.56 3.05 0.24
CA TRP A 44 -7.67 4.18 0.46
C TRP A 44 -6.76 3.94 1.67
N ALA A 45 -5.50 4.34 1.54
CA ALA A 45 -4.48 4.28 2.57
C ALA A 45 -3.75 5.62 2.70
N SER A 46 -3.13 5.84 3.86
CA SER A 46 -2.20 6.94 4.07
C SER A 46 -0.84 6.61 3.45
N SER A 47 -0.19 7.62 2.87
CA SER A 47 1.20 7.54 2.39
C SER A 47 2.17 7.10 3.50
N SER A 48 1.87 7.42 4.76
CA SER A 48 2.66 7.04 5.93
C SER A 48 2.82 5.53 6.13
N ARG A 49 1.92 4.71 5.54
CA ARG A 49 2.05 3.25 5.59
C ARG A 49 3.16 2.71 4.68
N PHE A 50 3.61 3.45 3.67
CA PHE A 50 4.62 2.99 2.71
C PHE A 50 6.04 3.29 3.20
N ASN A 51 6.42 2.68 4.33
CA ASN A 51 7.60 3.06 5.11
C ASN A 51 8.54 1.90 5.48
N GLY A 52 8.23 0.66 5.08
CA GLY A 52 9.02 -0.53 5.38
C GLY A 52 8.99 -1.00 6.84
N LYS A 53 8.13 -0.42 7.69
CA LYS A 53 7.99 -0.77 9.11
C LYS A 53 6.74 -1.61 9.36
N ARG A 54 6.72 -2.33 10.48
CA ARG A 54 5.56 -3.11 10.93
C ARG A 54 4.30 -2.24 11.03
N GLY A 55 3.17 -2.75 10.53
CA GLY A 55 1.92 -1.98 10.37
C GLY A 55 1.88 -1.14 9.09
N GLY A 56 2.95 -1.15 8.30
CA GLY A 56 3.05 -0.56 6.99
C GLY A 56 3.42 -1.58 5.92
N TYR A 57 3.88 -1.07 4.79
CA TYR A 57 4.24 -1.81 3.60
C TYR A 57 5.71 -1.61 3.23
N ARG A 58 6.35 -2.64 2.68
CA ARG A 58 7.67 -2.57 2.05
C ARG A 58 7.55 -2.72 0.53
N LEU A 59 8.35 -1.96 -0.22
CA LEU A 59 8.37 -2.03 -1.68
C LEU A 59 8.98 -3.36 -2.11
N ILE A 60 8.33 -4.04 -3.06
CA ILE A 60 8.85 -5.30 -3.63
C ILE A 60 8.98 -5.27 -5.16
N SER A 61 8.24 -4.41 -5.86
CA SER A 61 8.36 -4.22 -7.32
C SER A 61 7.77 -2.91 -7.79
#